data_AF-A0A8T3WJ45-F1
#
_entry.id   AF-A0A8T3WJ45-F1
#
_cell.length_a   1.000
_cell.length_b   1.000
_cell.length_c   1.000
_cell.angle_alpha   90.00
_cell.angle_beta   90.00
_cell.angle_gamma   90.00
#
_symmetry.space_group_name_H-M   'P 1'
#
loop_
_entity.id
_entity.type
_entity.pdbx_description
1 polymer ?
#
loop_
_entity_poly.entity_id
_entity_poly.type
_entity_poly.pdbx_seq_one_letter_code
_entity_poly.pdbx_strand_id
1 'polypeptide(L)'
;MTLIQDLNREKNRIGLVSGNLKINEYDDAEQNVSAHINPKNWNIEITMKKNFNPINDRRQKAYARKKKIEDGRKKLLEDVLAHELAHWELPFSSGYGCPFDPYNHDKITEAVKEALPEDKKAQAGYVANAFEDLIINPRCREFKGDFSGQVLFWDDQGFQCRKQGRESYTPFYEAFVKLNMHLFGDNSDKALLKRHYSNDKKVEKATKKTIQDLSLQENIQDTYPLFAKGQWPNMASAFAKNLADLLETKPTEKLSAHSDNGNGVEQKAATREGKEEIAYGRYKGNGGLSPNMAPHEQLDSLYRKLARAIPVKVEAITREQDLAIAPLNFRPFDEEKDDIRKIKPTKLFFTDNGITFGYGNQQLSVTQKSKIQKRSFPNFKMVVLDNSGSMAEGIDGNRGDTSFIPWGDNSKYHYALLGFYGIENFLQLQGIAQYIGHGLSLFSSSTRYQESDFKDLQRLRKLALSPEFGSTRLDAGALLNALKGRESFVLSLSDGEIANWDKAKDEFYRLAGNNYFAHIQIGGKNEFTENLESKKFPVLYVSSGDELSRLMVNVANDTYRRFTRE
;
A
#
# COMPACT_ATOMS: atom_id res chain seq x y z
N MET A 1 -1.34 -30.88 -23.26
CA MET A 1 -1.81 -29.75 -22.42
C MET A 1 -1.28 -28.47 -23.01
N THR A 2 -2.01 -27.37 -22.92
CA THR A 2 -1.49 -26.07 -23.41
C THR A 2 -0.46 -25.51 -22.42
N LEU A 3 0.52 -24.74 -22.90
CA LEU A 3 1.55 -24.10 -22.08
C LEU A 3 0.95 -23.33 -20.88
N ILE A 4 -0.18 -22.66 -21.08
CA ILE A 4 -0.93 -21.93 -20.05
C ILE A 4 -1.48 -22.88 -18.97
N GLN A 5 -1.97 -24.07 -19.33
CA GLN A 5 -2.46 -25.05 -18.36
C GLN A 5 -1.33 -25.58 -17.48
N ASP A 6 -0.16 -25.84 -18.08
CA ASP A 6 1.01 -26.32 -17.34
C ASP A 6 1.54 -25.27 -16.36
N LEU A 7 1.65 -24.02 -16.80
CA LEU A 7 2.09 -22.91 -15.93
C LEU A 7 1.07 -22.61 -14.82
N ASN A 8 -0.24 -22.71 -15.09
CA ASN A 8 -1.25 -22.59 -14.05
C ASN A 8 -1.18 -23.73 -13.01
N ARG A 9 -0.86 -24.96 -13.45
CA ARG A 9 -0.62 -26.07 -12.53
C ARG A 9 0.58 -25.79 -11.63
N GLU A 10 1.67 -25.28 -12.21
CA GLU A 10 2.87 -24.91 -11.45
C GLU A 10 2.61 -23.79 -10.44
N LYS A 11 1.92 -22.72 -10.86
CA LYS A 11 1.44 -21.64 -9.97
C LYS A 11 0.64 -22.20 -8.79
N ASN A 12 -0.30 -23.10 -9.07
CA ASN A 12 -1.13 -23.71 -8.02
C ASN A 12 -0.33 -24.65 -7.11
N ARG A 13 0.67 -25.36 -7.65
CA ARG A 13 1.60 -26.21 -6.87
C ARG A 13 2.44 -25.38 -5.89
N ILE A 14 2.82 -24.16 -6.28
CA ILE A 14 3.55 -23.22 -5.43
C ILE A 14 2.65 -22.61 -4.34
N GLY A 15 1.33 -22.63 -4.54
CA GLY A 15 0.31 -22.23 -3.55
C GLY A 15 -0.44 -20.93 -3.87
N LEU A 16 -0.18 -20.29 -5.01
CA LEU A 16 -0.86 -19.05 -5.40
C LEU A 16 -2.18 -19.35 -6.13
N VAL A 17 -3.20 -19.83 -5.42
CA VAL A 17 -4.47 -20.31 -6.02
C VAL A 17 -5.37 -19.15 -6.52
N SER A 18 -5.29 -17.97 -5.90
CA SER A 18 -6.21 -16.83 -6.14
C SER A 18 -5.81 -15.87 -7.27
N GLY A 19 -4.55 -15.88 -7.72
CA GLY A 19 -4.07 -15.01 -8.81
C GLY A 19 -4.27 -15.64 -10.19
N ASN A 20 -4.60 -14.84 -11.21
CA ASN A 20 -4.65 -15.30 -12.60
C ASN A 20 -3.27 -15.19 -13.26
N LEU A 21 -2.93 -16.17 -14.10
CA LEU A 21 -1.77 -16.10 -14.99
C LEU A 21 -2.22 -15.64 -16.38
N LYS A 22 -1.63 -14.54 -16.88
CA LYS A 22 -1.81 -14.07 -18.25
C LYS A 22 -0.49 -14.15 -19.01
N ILE A 23 -0.55 -14.65 -20.23
CA ILE A 23 0.59 -14.70 -21.15
C ILE A 23 0.21 -13.93 -22.40
N ASN A 24 0.96 -12.87 -22.68
CA ASN A 24 0.77 -12.02 -23.84
C ASN A 24 1.94 -12.20 -24.81
N GLU A 25 1.65 -12.38 -26.10
CA GLU A 25 2.66 -12.47 -27.16
C GLU A 25 2.52 -11.29 -28.11
N TYR A 26 3.60 -10.53 -28.29
CA TYR A 26 3.64 -9.39 -29.21
C TYR A 26 4.79 -9.52 -30.20
N ASP A 27 4.58 -9.08 -31.44
CA ASP A 27 5.61 -9.08 -32.49
C ASP A 27 6.69 -8.00 -32.20
N ASP A 28 6.26 -6.88 -31.64
CA ASP A 28 7.03 -5.66 -31.33
C ASP A 28 7.46 -5.57 -29.85
N ALA A 29 7.38 -6.67 -29.09
CA ALA A 29 7.90 -6.70 -27.72
C ALA A 29 9.39 -6.29 -27.71
N GLU A 30 9.69 -5.26 -26.92
CA GLU A 30 11.05 -4.72 -26.76
C GLU A 30 11.99 -5.78 -26.17
N GLN A 31 11.47 -6.54 -25.20
CA GLN A 31 12.16 -7.64 -24.54
C GLN A 31 11.65 -8.98 -25.06
N ASN A 32 12.55 -9.96 -25.10
CA ASN A 32 12.17 -11.33 -25.48
C ASN A 32 11.20 -11.93 -24.47
N VAL A 33 11.41 -11.72 -23.17
CA VAL A 33 10.50 -12.12 -22.09
C VAL A 33 10.52 -11.06 -21.00
N SER A 34 9.35 -10.68 -20.53
CA SER A 34 9.14 -9.92 -19.31
C SER A 34 7.97 -10.49 -18.51
N ALA A 35 7.93 -10.23 -17.21
CA ALA A 35 7.04 -10.80 -16.23
C ALA A 35 6.95 -9.84 -15.04
N HIS A 36 5.78 -9.80 -14.41
CA HIS A 36 5.61 -9.13 -13.14
C HIS A 36 4.40 -9.69 -12.40
N ILE A 37 4.38 -9.51 -11.08
CA ILE A 37 3.20 -9.75 -10.25
C ILE A 37 2.54 -8.41 -9.96
N ASN A 38 1.26 -8.30 -10.30
CA ASN A 38 0.45 -7.16 -9.93
C ASN A 38 0.13 -7.21 -8.43
N PRO A 39 0.62 -6.26 -7.63
CA PRO A 39 0.50 -6.32 -6.17
C PRO A 39 -0.94 -6.15 -5.66
N LYS A 40 -1.89 -5.70 -6.49
CA LYS A 40 -3.28 -5.48 -6.09
C LYS A 40 -4.13 -6.75 -6.14
N ASN A 41 -3.86 -7.62 -7.10
CA ASN A 41 -4.70 -8.80 -7.37
C ASN A 41 -3.89 -10.09 -7.50
N TRP A 42 -2.57 -10.03 -7.31
CA TRP A 42 -1.65 -11.17 -7.42
C TRP A 42 -1.66 -11.83 -8.79
N ASN A 43 -2.18 -11.14 -9.82
CA ASN A 43 -2.11 -11.64 -11.18
C ASN A 43 -0.66 -11.58 -11.65
N ILE A 44 -0.24 -12.64 -12.32
CA ILE A 44 1.08 -12.75 -12.92
C ILE A 44 0.90 -12.51 -14.40
N GLU A 45 1.55 -11.48 -14.92
CA GLU A 45 1.50 -11.14 -16.33
C GLU A 45 2.87 -11.36 -16.95
N ILE A 46 2.94 -12.31 -17.88
CA ILE A 46 4.13 -12.62 -18.66
C ILE A 46 3.91 -12.09 -20.07
N THR A 47 4.81 -11.24 -20.52
CA THR A 47 4.88 -10.75 -21.90
C THR A 47 6.07 -11.38 -22.58
N MET A 48 5.91 -11.79 -23.84
CA MET A 48 7.01 -12.39 -24.59
C MET A 48 6.92 -12.04 -26.06
N LYS A 49 8.08 -11.98 -26.71
CA LYS A 49 8.17 -11.78 -28.14
C LYS A 49 7.65 -13.00 -28.88
N LYS A 50 6.75 -12.77 -29.83
CA LYS A 50 6.16 -13.84 -30.64
C LYS A 50 7.26 -14.64 -31.33
N ASN A 51 7.12 -15.97 -31.32
CA ASN A 51 8.09 -16.92 -31.86
C ASN A 51 9.48 -16.90 -31.21
N PHE A 52 9.65 -16.23 -30.06
CA PHE A 52 10.91 -16.32 -29.31
C PHE A 52 11.18 -17.77 -28.90
N ASN A 53 12.39 -18.22 -29.19
CA ASN A 53 12.90 -19.54 -28.80
C ASN A 53 14.26 -19.36 -28.11
N PRO A 54 14.36 -19.67 -26.80
CA PRO A 54 15.62 -19.55 -26.07
C PRO A 54 16.65 -20.63 -26.44
N ILE A 55 16.29 -21.61 -27.28
CA ILE A 55 17.18 -22.66 -27.78
C ILE A 55 17.28 -22.56 -29.30
N ASN A 56 18.18 -21.72 -29.78
CA ASN A 56 18.38 -21.45 -31.20
C ASN A 56 19.71 -22.03 -31.73
N ASP A 57 20.82 -21.77 -31.02
CA ASP A 57 22.16 -22.10 -31.50
C ASP A 57 22.66 -23.50 -31.05
N ARG A 58 23.84 -23.90 -31.56
CA ARG A 58 24.46 -25.21 -31.26
C ARG A 58 24.80 -25.40 -29.78
N ARG A 59 25.24 -24.35 -29.08
CA ARG A 59 25.60 -24.41 -27.65
C ARG A 59 24.34 -24.53 -26.78
N GLN A 60 23.29 -23.77 -27.09
CA GLN A 60 21.99 -23.87 -26.42
C GLN A 60 21.37 -25.25 -26.64
N LYS A 61 21.42 -25.79 -27.86
CA LYS A 61 20.95 -27.16 -28.16
C LYS A 61 21.71 -28.23 -27.38
N ALA A 62 23.03 -28.08 -27.25
CA ALA A 62 23.85 -29.01 -26.45
C ALA A 62 23.52 -28.90 -24.94
N TYR A 63 23.34 -27.68 -24.45
CA TYR A 63 22.91 -27.42 -23.08
C TYR A 63 21.53 -28.03 -22.78
N ALA A 64 20.55 -27.79 -23.64
CA ALA A 64 19.20 -28.35 -23.53
C ALA A 64 19.21 -29.88 -23.49
N ARG A 65 19.99 -30.54 -24.35
CA ARG A 65 20.16 -32.01 -24.31
C ARG A 65 20.73 -32.48 -22.97
N LYS A 66 21.76 -31.79 -22.46
CA LYS A 66 22.42 -32.15 -21.20
C LYS A 66 21.50 -31.96 -19.98
N LYS A 67 20.68 -30.90 -20.00
CA LYS A 67 19.69 -30.58 -18.97
C LYS A 67 18.34 -31.28 -19.15
N LYS A 68 18.19 -32.07 -20.23
CA LYS A 68 16.93 -32.74 -20.60
C LYS A 68 15.76 -31.77 -20.77
N ILE A 69 16.04 -30.59 -21.35
CA ILE A 69 15.04 -29.58 -21.66
C ILE A 69 14.41 -29.91 -23.01
N GLU A 70 13.15 -30.33 -22.99
CA GLU A 70 12.38 -30.64 -24.21
C GLU A 70 11.82 -29.37 -24.85
N ASP A 71 11.28 -28.46 -24.04
CA ASP A 71 10.74 -27.17 -24.46
C ASP A 71 11.42 -26.05 -23.68
N GLY A 72 12.34 -25.34 -24.34
CA GLY A 72 13.08 -24.24 -23.75
C GLY A 72 12.20 -23.06 -23.38
N ARG A 73 11.16 -22.79 -24.17
CA ARG A 73 10.22 -21.69 -23.91
C ARG A 73 9.41 -22.01 -22.66
N LYS A 74 8.85 -23.22 -22.57
CA LYS A 74 8.16 -23.67 -21.34
C LYS A 74 9.06 -23.60 -20.12
N LYS A 75 10.27 -24.18 -20.21
CA LYS A 75 11.22 -24.24 -19.09
C LYS A 75 11.61 -22.84 -18.58
N LEU A 76 11.87 -21.90 -19.50
CA LEU A 76 12.15 -20.51 -19.16
C LEU A 76 10.97 -19.88 -18.41
N LEU A 77 9.75 -20.01 -18.93
CA LEU A 77 8.57 -19.41 -18.32
C LEU A 77 8.22 -20.00 -16.94
N GLU A 78 8.42 -21.29 -16.75
CA GLU A 78 8.23 -21.94 -15.44
C GLU A 78 9.21 -21.42 -14.38
N ASP A 79 10.45 -21.12 -14.78
CA ASP A 79 11.48 -20.60 -13.87
C ASP A 79 11.27 -19.11 -13.58
N VAL A 80 10.90 -18.33 -14.59
CA VAL A 80 10.47 -16.92 -14.42
C VAL A 80 9.28 -16.82 -13.47
N LEU A 81 8.28 -17.70 -13.62
CA LEU A 81 7.13 -17.76 -12.72
C LEU A 81 7.55 -18.00 -11.27
N ALA A 82 8.45 -18.96 -11.03
CA ALA A 82 8.92 -19.27 -9.68
C ALA A 82 9.77 -18.14 -9.08
N HIS A 83 10.60 -17.50 -9.90
CA HIS A 83 11.39 -16.33 -9.52
C HIS A 83 10.50 -15.19 -9.00
N GLU A 84 9.50 -14.78 -9.79
CA GLU A 84 8.60 -13.70 -9.41
C GLU A 84 7.84 -14.01 -8.11
N LEU A 85 7.50 -15.28 -7.88
CA LEU A 85 6.84 -15.73 -6.65
C LEU A 85 7.78 -15.72 -5.44
N ALA A 86 9.06 -16.06 -5.65
CA ALA A 86 10.04 -16.12 -4.58
C ALA A 86 10.39 -14.73 -4.00
N HIS A 87 10.09 -13.63 -4.70
CA HIS A 87 10.17 -12.30 -4.08
C HIS A 87 9.19 -12.14 -2.90
N TRP A 88 8.05 -12.81 -2.96
CA TRP A 88 7.05 -12.83 -1.90
C TRP A 88 7.32 -13.98 -0.95
N GLU A 89 7.25 -15.22 -1.43
CA GLU A 89 7.59 -16.44 -0.70
C GLU A 89 7.53 -17.69 -1.58
N LEU A 90 8.44 -18.65 -1.36
CA LEU A 90 8.47 -19.92 -2.09
C LEU A 90 8.80 -21.11 -1.16
N PRO A 91 7.90 -22.11 -1.00
CA PRO A 91 6.50 -22.09 -1.41
C PRO A 91 5.70 -21.05 -0.63
N PHE A 92 4.46 -20.83 -1.04
CA PHE A 92 3.52 -19.99 -0.31
C PHE A 92 3.38 -20.47 1.15
N SER A 93 3.24 -19.52 2.08
CA SER A 93 3.25 -19.71 3.53
C SER A 93 4.54 -20.24 4.16
N SER A 94 5.66 -20.25 3.42
CA SER A 94 6.96 -20.66 3.99
C SER A 94 7.65 -19.55 4.79
N GLY A 95 7.31 -18.28 4.55
CA GLY A 95 8.06 -17.15 5.07
C GLY A 95 9.39 -16.87 4.35
N TYR A 96 9.77 -17.70 3.36
CA TYR A 96 11.02 -17.60 2.60
C TYR A 96 10.80 -16.88 1.27
N GLY A 97 10.76 -15.55 1.35
CA GLY A 97 10.88 -14.69 0.19
C GLY A 97 11.82 -13.53 0.46
N CYS A 98 12.33 -12.89 -0.58
CA CYS A 98 13.15 -11.69 -0.47
C CYS A 98 12.79 -10.73 -1.61
N PRO A 99 12.25 -9.54 -1.32
CA PRO A 99 12.22 -8.89 -0.01
C PRO A 99 11.06 -9.30 0.91
N PHE A 100 10.15 -10.19 0.49
CA PHE A 100 8.93 -10.62 1.20
C PHE A 100 7.85 -9.54 1.32
N ASP A 101 8.21 -8.32 1.72
CA ASP A 101 7.30 -7.19 1.88
C ASP A 101 7.99 -5.83 1.58
N PRO A 102 7.20 -4.75 1.37
CA PRO A 102 7.73 -3.42 1.09
C PRO A 102 8.66 -2.86 2.17
N TYR A 103 8.46 -3.24 3.44
CA TYR A 103 9.27 -2.74 4.56
C TYR A 103 10.70 -3.26 4.50
N ASN A 104 10.87 -4.55 4.24
CA ASN A 104 12.18 -5.16 4.08
C ASN A 104 12.87 -4.68 2.79
N HIS A 105 12.12 -4.49 1.69
CA HIS A 105 12.64 -3.88 0.47
C HIS A 105 13.21 -2.47 0.72
N ASP A 106 12.48 -1.65 1.49
CA ASP A 106 12.92 -0.30 1.86
C ASP A 106 14.21 -0.31 2.70
N LYS A 107 14.35 -1.25 3.64
CA LYS A 107 15.59 -1.44 4.42
C LYS A 107 16.78 -1.89 3.56
N ILE A 108 16.55 -2.81 2.63
CA ILE A 108 17.58 -3.26 1.68
C ILE A 108 18.03 -2.06 0.83
N THR A 109 17.08 -1.31 0.29
CA THR A 109 17.35 -0.14 -0.57
C THR A 109 18.10 0.96 0.19
N GLU A 110 17.73 1.24 1.44
CA GLU A 110 18.45 2.17 2.32
C GLU A 110 19.91 1.72 2.50
N ALA A 111 20.13 0.47 2.90
CA ALA A 111 21.47 -0.05 3.14
C ALA A 111 22.37 -0.04 1.89
N VAL A 112 21.77 -0.28 0.71
CA VAL A 112 22.45 -0.16 -0.58
C VAL A 112 22.81 1.30 -0.88
N LYS A 113 21.88 2.25 -0.69
CA LYS A 113 22.16 3.69 -0.91
C LYS A 113 23.27 4.21 -0.02
N GLU A 114 23.30 3.79 1.24
CA GLU A 114 24.36 4.18 2.19
C GLU A 114 25.72 3.57 1.84
N ALA A 115 25.71 2.36 1.27
CA ALA A 115 26.90 1.64 0.84
C ALA A 115 27.52 2.17 -0.45
N LEU A 116 26.70 2.70 -1.37
CA LEU A 116 27.16 3.16 -2.67
C LEU A 116 27.81 4.55 -2.59
N PRO A 117 28.89 4.80 -3.38
CA PRO A 117 29.41 6.14 -3.61
C PRO A 117 28.34 7.09 -4.16
N GLU A 118 28.48 8.39 -3.88
CA GLU A 118 27.48 9.42 -4.21
C GLU A 118 27.10 9.43 -5.70
N ASP A 119 28.09 9.31 -6.58
CA ASP A 119 27.93 9.25 -8.05
C ASP A 119 27.17 7.99 -8.54
N LYS A 120 27.02 6.98 -7.68
CA LYS A 120 26.40 5.69 -7.99
C LYS A 120 25.06 5.46 -7.28
N LYS A 121 24.65 6.34 -6.35
CA LYS A 121 23.39 6.20 -5.59
C LYS A 121 22.15 6.15 -6.48
N ALA A 122 22.19 6.75 -7.68
CA ALA A 122 21.10 6.65 -8.66
C ALA A 122 20.82 5.21 -9.14
N GLN A 123 21.77 4.29 -8.96
CA GLN A 123 21.66 2.88 -9.35
C GLN A 123 21.20 1.98 -8.18
N ALA A 124 20.91 2.54 -7.01
CA ALA A 124 20.62 1.77 -5.81
C ALA A 124 19.44 0.80 -5.96
N GLY A 125 18.37 1.17 -6.67
CA GLY A 125 17.24 0.27 -6.93
C GLY A 125 17.65 -0.97 -7.73
N TYR A 126 18.49 -0.79 -8.75
CA TYR A 126 19.02 -1.91 -9.53
C TYR A 126 19.91 -2.83 -8.69
N VAL A 127 20.76 -2.25 -7.83
CA VAL A 127 21.65 -3.02 -6.95
C VAL A 127 20.86 -3.75 -5.84
N ALA A 128 19.82 -3.13 -5.29
CA ALA A 128 18.89 -3.75 -4.34
C ALA A 128 18.19 -4.96 -4.96
N ASN A 129 17.64 -4.80 -6.17
CA ASN A 129 17.02 -5.91 -6.90
C ASN A 129 18.03 -7.03 -7.21
N ALA A 130 19.27 -6.69 -7.58
CA ALA A 130 20.30 -7.69 -7.82
C ALA A 130 20.66 -8.48 -6.54
N PHE A 131 20.64 -7.82 -5.38
CA PHE A 131 20.80 -8.48 -4.09
C PHE A 131 19.60 -9.38 -3.78
N GLU A 132 18.37 -8.90 -3.94
CA GLU A 132 17.15 -9.69 -3.72
C GLU A 132 17.13 -10.95 -4.60
N ASP A 133 17.45 -10.80 -5.88
CA ASP A 133 17.58 -11.89 -6.85
C ASP A 133 18.63 -12.93 -6.46
N LEU A 134 19.77 -12.47 -5.92
CA LEU A 134 20.84 -13.34 -5.43
C LEU A 134 20.36 -14.24 -4.28
N ILE A 135 19.43 -13.76 -3.45
CA ILE A 135 18.84 -14.53 -2.35
C ILE A 135 17.80 -15.53 -2.86
N ILE A 136 16.92 -15.12 -3.78
CA ILE A 136 15.77 -15.96 -4.19
C ILE A 136 16.09 -17.00 -5.28
N ASN A 137 17.07 -16.76 -6.15
CA ASN A 137 17.38 -17.69 -7.23
C ASN A 137 17.85 -19.08 -6.73
N PRO A 138 18.73 -19.17 -5.70
CA PRO A 138 19.05 -20.45 -5.07
C PRO A 138 17.81 -21.12 -4.48
N ARG A 139 16.88 -20.37 -3.89
CA ARG A 139 15.63 -20.89 -3.34
C ARG A 139 14.74 -21.50 -4.41
N CYS A 140 14.64 -20.85 -5.57
CA CYS A 140 13.95 -21.40 -6.73
C CYS A 140 14.59 -22.72 -7.18
N ARG A 141 15.92 -22.80 -7.20
CA ARG A 141 16.65 -24.01 -7.56
C ARG A 141 16.46 -25.14 -6.55
N GLU A 142 16.47 -24.84 -5.25
CA GLU A 142 16.22 -25.78 -4.16
C GLU A 142 14.80 -26.36 -4.27
N PHE A 143 13.79 -25.49 -4.39
CA PHE A 143 12.39 -25.90 -4.42
C PHE A 143 12.01 -26.70 -5.68
N LYS A 144 12.53 -26.30 -6.85
CA LYS A 144 12.18 -26.93 -8.13
C LYS A 144 13.03 -28.13 -8.47
N GLY A 145 14.24 -28.25 -7.91
CA GLY A 145 15.20 -29.27 -8.34
C GLY A 145 15.84 -29.01 -9.71
N ASP A 146 15.46 -27.94 -10.42
CA ASP A 146 16.10 -27.44 -11.63
C ASP A 146 15.69 -25.98 -11.89
N PHE A 147 16.66 -25.16 -12.30
CA PHE A 147 16.49 -23.73 -12.59
C PHE A 147 17.19 -23.30 -13.90
N SER A 148 17.28 -24.24 -14.85
CA SER A 148 17.99 -24.05 -16.13
C SER A 148 17.31 -23.01 -17.06
N GLY A 149 16.04 -22.69 -16.87
CA GLY A 149 15.32 -21.65 -17.59
C GLY A 149 15.84 -20.25 -17.27
N GLN A 150 16.23 -19.99 -16.02
CA GLN A 150 16.90 -18.74 -15.64
C GLN A 150 18.29 -18.62 -16.29
N VAL A 151 19.00 -19.74 -16.45
CA VAL A 151 20.30 -19.77 -17.15
C VAL A 151 20.11 -19.43 -18.63
N LEU A 152 19.07 -19.96 -19.28
CA LEU A 152 18.70 -19.58 -20.66
C LEU A 152 18.34 -18.10 -20.77
N PHE A 153 17.69 -17.53 -19.75
CA PHE A 153 17.39 -16.10 -19.70
C PHE A 153 18.67 -15.26 -19.64
N TRP A 154 19.63 -15.57 -18.77
CA TRP A 154 20.91 -14.87 -18.70
C TRP A 154 21.72 -15.01 -20.00
N ASP A 155 21.68 -16.18 -20.62
CA ASP A 155 22.29 -16.40 -21.92
C ASP A 155 21.68 -15.50 -23.02
N ASP A 156 20.37 -15.30 -23.02
CA ASP A 156 19.67 -14.37 -23.90
C ASP A 156 20.09 -12.91 -23.66
N GLN A 157 20.21 -12.49 -22.40
CA GLN A 157 20.71 -11.14 -22.05
C GLN A 157 22.11 -10.91 -22.65
N GLY A 158 22.99 -11.93 -22.65
CA GLY A 158 24.31 -11.84 -23.26
C GLY A 158 24.27 -11.61 -24.76
N PHE A 159 23.29 -12.19 -25.45
CA PHE A 159 23.05 -11.88 -26.86
C PHE A 159 22.50 -10.48 -27.10
N GLN A 160 21.64 -9.99 -26.21
CA GLN A 160 21.12 -8.63 -26.31
C GLN A 160 22.23 -7.59 -26.15
N CYS A 161 23.18 -7.82 -25.24
CA CYS A 161 24.40 -6.99 -25.12
C CYS A 161 25.16 -6.91 -26.46
N ARG A 162 25.31 -8.05 -27.16
CA ARG A 162 25.99 -8.10 -28.47
C ARG A 162 25.25 -7.35 -29.55
N LYS A 163 23.93 -7.40 -29.57
CA LYS A 163 23.11 -6.58 -30.49
C LYS A 163 23.26 -5.09 -30.20
N GLN A 164 23.53 -4.72 -28.95
CA GLN A 164 23.85 -3.35 -28.52
C GLN A 164 25.34 -2.99 -28.72
N GLY A 165 26.13 -3.82 -29.41
CA GLY A 165 27.53 -3.56 -29.72
C GLY A 165 28.53 -3.93 -28.64
N ARG A 166 28.13 -4.66 -27.60
CA ARG A 166 29.03 -5.13 -26.51
C ARG A 166 29.40 -6.60 -26.68
N GLU A 167 30.68 -6.94 -26.54
CA GLU A 167 31.13 -8.33 -26.72
C GLU A 167 30.79 -9.25 -25.52
N SER A 168 30.64 -8.66 -24.34
CA SER A 168 30.41 -9.33 -23.06
C SER A 168 29.38 -8.58 -22.21
N TYR A 169 28.99 -9.20 -21.09
CA TYR A 169 28.21 -8.54 -20.04
C TYR A 169 28.93 -7.30 -19.50
N THR A 170 28.15 -6.38 -18.92
CA THR A 170 28.70 -5.33 -18.06
C THR A 170 29.39 -5.96 -16.85
N PRO A 171 30.45 -5.32 -16.32
CA PRO A 171 31.22 -5.88 -15.21
C PRO A 171 30.36 -6.23 -13.99
N PHE A 172 29.41 -5.37 -13.62
CA PHE A 172 28.49 -5.65 -12.50
C PHE A 172 27.58 -6.85 -12.79
N TYR A 173 26.98 -6.89 -13.98
CA TYR A 173 26.09 -7.99 -14.35
C TYR A 173 26.83 -9.33 -14.41
N GLU A 174 28.06 -9.33 -14.94
CA GLU A 174 28.91 -10.51 -14.93
C GLU A 174 29.18 -11.02 -13.51
N ALA A 175 29.48 -10.12 -12.56
CA ALA A 175 29.66 -10.48 -11.16
C ALA A 175 28.37 -11.06 -10.56
N PHE A 176 27.22 -10.44 -10.81
CA PHE A 176 25.91 -10.94 -10.37
C PHE A 176 25.63 -12.37 -10.90
N VAL A 177 25.86 -12.61 -12.19
CA VAL A 177 25.69 -13.94 -12.79
C VAL A 177 26.66 -14.96 -12.18
N LYS A 178 27.93 -14.59 -11.97
CA LYS A 178 28.93 -15.47 -11.34
C LYS A 178 28.57 -15.83 -9.90
N LEU A 179 28.04 -14.88 -9.12
CA LEU A 179 27.57 -15.14 -7.75
C LEU A 179 26.41 -16.13 -7.73
N ASN A 180 25.45 -16.00 -8.65
CA ASN A 180 24.37 -16.99 -8.80
C ASN A 180 24.91 -18.37 -9.23
N MET A 181 25.86 -18.41 -10.17
CA MET A 181 26.51 -19.66 -10.58
C MET A 181 27.36 -20.31 -9.49
N HIS A 182 27.90 -19.53 -8.55
CA HIS A 182 28.55 -20.04 -7.36
C HIS A 182 27.53 -20.68 -6.42
N LEU A 183 26.40 -20.00 -6.18
CA LEU A 183 25.37 -20.50 -5.26
C LEU A 183 24.67 -21.75 -5.75
N PHE A 184 24.37 -21.90 -7.05
CA PHE A 184 23.57 -23.04 -7.51
C PHE A 184 23.91 -23.60 -8.91
N GLY A 185 24.86 -23.00 -9.63
CA GLY A 185 25.17 -23.37 -11.00
C GLY A 185 26.05 -24.61 -11.14
N ASP A 186 25.70 -25.50 -12.07
CA ASP A 186 26.54 -26.65 -12.40
C ASP A 186 27.54 -26.36 -13.55
N ASN A 187 28.39 -27.34 -13.87
CA ASN A 187 29.41 -27.21 -14.92
C ASN A 187 28.82 -26.89 -16.31
N SER A 188 27.59 -27.34 -16.59
CA SER A 188 26.90 -27.06 -17.84
C SER A 188 26.39 -25.63 -17.89
N ASP A 189 25.85 -25.14 -16.77
CA ASP A 189 25.36 -23.77 -16.62
C ASP A 189 26.53 -22.78 -16.80
N LYS A 190 27.62 -23.02 -16.06
CA LYS A 190 28.86 -22.24 -16.15
C LYS A 190 29.42 -22.25 -17.58
N ALA A 191 29.41 -23.41 -18.26
CA ALA A 191 29.93 -23.52 -19.63
C ALA A 191 29.09 -22.76 -20.67
N LEU A 192 27.76 -22.71 -20.53
CA LEU A 192 26.90 -21.94 -21.42
C LEU A 192 27.19 -20.44 -21.28
N LEU A 193 27.19 -19.94 -20.04
CA LEU A 193 27.29 -18.51 -19.75
C LEU A 193 28.69 -17.93 -19.93
N LYS A 194 29.76 -18.74 -19.78
CA LYS A 194 31.15 -18.31 -19.94
C LYS A 194 31.44 -17.62 -21.27
N ARG A 195 30.64 -17.90 -22.30
CA ARG A 195 30.77 -17.25 -23.61
C ARG A 195 30.50 -15.75 -23.62
N HIS A 196 29.86 -15.23 -22.59
CA HIS A 196 29.49 -13.82 -22.44
C HIS A 196 30.34 -13.11 -21.38
N TYR A 197 31.30 -13.80 -20.76
CA TYR A 197 32.17 -13.22 -19.74
C TYR A 197 33.33 -12.44 -20.38
N SER A 198 33.60 -11.25 -19.85
CA SER A 198 34.77 -10.43 -20.16
C SER A 198 36.07 -11.08 -19.65
N ASN A 199 35.98 -11.87 -18.57
CA ASN A 199 37.13 -12.40 -17.81
C ASN A 199 38.02 -11.31 -17.19
N ASP A 200 37.45 -10.13 -16.91
CA ASP A 200 38.17 -9.07 -16.19
C ASP A 200 38.52 -9.51 -14.76
N LYS A 201 39.79 -9.30 -14.37
CA LYS A 201 40.30 -9.56 -13.02
C LYS A 201 39.57 -8.75 -11.94
N LYS A 202 39.07 -7.54 -12.26
CA LYS A 202 38.27 -6.72 -11.33
C LYS A 202 36.98 -7.45 -10.95
N VAL A 203 36.28 -8.04 -11.93
CA VAL A 203 35.05 -8.81 -11.73
C VAL A 203 35.33 -10.03 -10.85
N GLU A 204 36.40 -10.78 -11.13
CA GLU A 204 36.80 -11.95 -10.34
C GLU A 204 37.12 -11.58 -8.88
N LYS A 205 37.85 -10.49 -8.66
CA LYS A 205 38.22 -10.01 -7.32
C LYS A 205 36.97 -9.61 -6.52
N ALA A 206 36.08 -8.84 -7.13
CA ALA A 206 34.83 -8.40 -6.51
C ALA A 206 33.92 -9.59 -6.17
N THR A 207 33.75 -10.54 -7.11
CA THR A 207 32.96 -11.76 -6.91
C THR A 207 33.49 -12.58 -5.72
N LYS A 208 34.81 -12.84 -5.66
CA LYS A 208 35.42 -13.59 -4.55
C LYS A 208 35.28 -12.88 -3.22
N LYS A 209 35.46 -11.56 -3.20
CA LYS A 209 35.28 -10.74 -2.01
C LYS A 209 33.85 -10.81 -1.50
N THR A 210 32.86 -10.69 -2.39
CA THR A 210 31.43 -10.83 -2.03
C THR A 210 31.12 -12.22 -1.47
N ILE A 211 31.65 -13.30 -2.07
CA ILE A 211 31.47 -14.67 -1.56
C ILE A 211 32.01 -14.80 -0.14
N GLN A 212 33.21 -14.25 0.12
CA GLN A 212 33.85 -14.30 1.44
C GLN A 212 33.08 -13.47 2.48
N ASP A 213 32.81 -12.20 2.17
CA ASP A 213 32.18 -11.27 3.12
C ASP A 213 30.75 -11.69 3.47
N LEU A 214 30.02 -12.31 2.54
CA LEU A 214 28.66 -12.82 2.76
C LEU A 214 28.62 -14.30 3.18
N SER A 215 29.78 -14.97 3.28
CA SER A 215 29.88 -16.40 3.59
C SER A 215 29.00 -17.29 2.68
N LEU A 216 28.99 -17.01 1.38
CA LEU A 216 28.16 -17.72 0.42
C LEU A 216 28.70 -19.13 0.15
N GLN A 217 27.95 -20.15 0.56
CA GLN A 217 28.29 -21.54 0.29
C GLN A 217 28.19 -21.85 -1.22
N GLU A 218 29.21 -22.51 -1.77
CA GLU A 218 29.14 -23.02 -3.14
C GLU A 218 28.10 -24.15 -3.23
N ASN A 219 27.24 -24.10 -4.26
CA ASN A 219 26.18 -25.08 -4.50
C ASN A 219 25.30 -25.33 -3.26
N ILE A 220 24.79 -24.25 -2.67
CA ILE A 220 23.97 -24.26 -1.46
C ILE A 220 22.75 -25.19 -1.64
N GLN A 221 22.56 -26.12 -0.69
CA GLN A 221 21.43 -27.05 -0.69
C GLN A 221 20.33 -26.63 0.30
N ASP A 222 20.71 -25.91 1.35
CA ASP A 222 19.80 -25.33 2.34
C ASP A 222 19.91 -23.81 2.29
N THR A 223 18.87 -23.16 1.75
CA THR A 223 18.85 -21.70 1.61
C THR A 223 18.36 -20.97 2.85
N TYR A 224 17.93 -21.68 3.90
CA TYR A 224 17.38 -21.07 5.12
C TYR A 224 18.23 -19.92 5.69
N PRO A 225 19.58 -20.03 5.79
CA PRO A 225 20.40 -18.95 6.33
C PRO A 225 20.31 -17.64 5.54
N LEU A 226 19.98 -17.69 4.24
CA LEU A 226 19.85 -16.50 3.39
C LEU A 226 18.57 -15.69 3.68
N PHE A 227 17.57 -16.30 4.34
CA PHE A 227 16.28 -15.67 4.65
C PHE A 227 16.20 -15.10 6.07
N ALA A 228 17.34 -14.96 6.75
CA ALA A 228 17.44 -14.24 8.02
C ALA A 228 17.22 -12.73 7.81
N LYS A 229 15.95 -12.29 7.77
CA LYS A 229 15.53 -10.93 7.39
C LYS A 229 16.28 -9.80 8.10
N GLY A 230 16.61 -10.00 9.39
CA GLY A 230 17.39 -9.03 10.18
C GLY A 230 18.82 -8.80 9.69
N GLN A 231 19.39 -9.72 8.91
CA GLN A 231 20.74 -9.62 8.33
C GLN A 231 20.74 -8.97 6.94
N TRP A 232 19.60 -8.88 6.26
CA TRP A 232 19.53 -8.36 4.89
C TRP A 232 20.14 -6.96 4.72
N PRO A 233 19.95 -5.98 5.62
CA PRO A 233 20.62 -4.68 5.47
C PRO A 233 22.14 -4.79 5.45
N ASN A 234 22.72 -5.60 6.35
CA ASN A 234 24.18 -5.79 6.40
C ASN A 234 24.69 -6.52 5.17
N MET A 235 23.98 -7.56 4.72
CA MET A 235 24.33 -8.32 3.53
C MET A 235 24.24 -7.44 2.27
N ALA A 236 23.17 -6.67 2.12
CA ALA A 236 22.97 -5.75 1.00
C ALA A 236 24.03 -4.64 0.98
N SER A 237 24.39 -4.10 2.16
CA SER A 237 25.48 -3.12 2.29
C SER A 237 26.83 -3.70 1.83
N ALA A 238 27.18 -4.91 2.27
CA ALA A 238 28.42 -5.57 1.89
C ALA A 238 28.43 -5.92 0.38
N PHE A 239 27.31 -6.43 -0.14
CA PHE A 239 27.12 -6.68 -1.57
C PHE A 239 27.35 -5.41 -2.40
N ALA A 240 26.68 -4.31 -2.05
CA ALA A 240 26.80 -3.04 -2.75
C ALA A 240 28.22 -2.47 -2.69
N LYS A 241 28.88 -2.47 -1.52
CA LYS A 241 30.27 -2.03 -1.35
C LYS A 241 31.23 -2.81 -2.24
N ASN A 242 31.10 -4.14 -2.26
CA ASN A 242 32.02 -5.01 -2.97
C ASN A 242 31.89 -4.91 -4.49
N LEU A 243 30.69 -4.56 -4.99
CA LEU A 243 30.43 -4.45 -6.43
C LEU A 243 30.40 -3.00 -6.93
N ALA A 244 30.52 -1.99 -6.06
CA ALA A 244 30.41 -0.58 -6.41
C ALA A 244 31.36 -0.17 -7.55
N ASP A 245 32.60 -0.65 -7.54
CA ASP A 245 33.61 -0.34 -8.58
C ASP A 245 33.25 -0.92 -9.96
N LEU A 246 32.33 -1.88 -10.04
CA LEU A 246 31.88 -2.47 -11.29
C LEU A 246 30.72 -1.69 -11.95
N LEU A 247 30.18 -0.67 -11.27
CA LEU A 247 29.06 0.17 -11.75
C LEU A 247 29.50 1.40 -12.56
N GLU A 248 30.73 1.44 -13.06
CA GLU A 248 31.21 2.53 -13.93
C GLU A 248 30.37 2.67 -15.21
N THR A 249 29.81 1.57 -15.70
CA THR A 249 28.85 1.55 -16.79
C THR A 249 27.49 1.13 -16.24
N LYS A 250 26.45 1.93 -16.50
CA LYS A 250 25.07 1.56 -16.15
C LYS A 250 24.74 0.20 -16.81
N PRO A 251 24.37 -0.82 -16.02
CA PRO A 251 23.91 -2.09 -16.57
C PRO A 251 22.70 -1.87 -17.48
N THR A 252 22.73 -2.50 -18.65
CA THR A 252 21.59 -2.49 -19.61
C THR A 252 20.86 -3.83 -19.61
N GLU A 253 21.49 -4.83 -19.01
CA GLU A 253 20.94 -6.17 -18.83
C GLU A 253 19.83 -6.18 -17.79
N LYS A 254 18.90 -7.11 -17.97
CA LYS A 254 17.86 -7.43 -17.00
C LYS A 254 18.32 -8.54 -16.06
N LEU A 255 18.13 -8.36 -14.76
CA LEU A 255 18.54 -9.32 -13.72
C LEU A 255 17.74 -10.64 -13.80
N SER A 256 16.45 -10.49 -14.08
CA SER A 256 15.49 -11.54 -14.39
C SER A 256 14.54 -11.04 -15.47
N ALA A 257 13.54 -11.84 -15.84
CA ALA A 257 12.54 -11.43 -16.82
C ALA A 257 11.59 -10.35 -16.26
N HIS A 258 12.04 -9.41 -15.43
CA HIS A 258 11.19 -8.37 -14.88
C HIS A 258 10.96 -7.22 -15.88
N SER A 259 9.80 -6.54 -15.77
CA SER A 259 9.50 -5.30 -16.51
C SER A 259 10.40 -4.11 -16.09
N ASP A 260 10.36 -2.96 -16.78
CA ASP A 260 11.14 -1.77 -16.37
C ASP A 260 10.76 -1.17 -15.01
N ASN A 261 9.66 -1.62 -14.39
CA ASN A 261 9.07 -1.01 -13.19
C ASN A 261 9.51 -1.65 -11.86
N GLY A 262 10.54 -2.51 -11.85
CA GLY A 262 11.04 -3.14 -10.63
C GLY A 262 10.12 -4.25 -10.09
N ASN A 263 10.60 -5.14 -9.22
CA ASN A 263 9.84 -6.35 -8.84
C ASN A 263 8.45 -6.04 -8.24
N GLY A 264 7.58 -7.05 -8.15
CA GLY A 264 6.20 -6.85 -7.66
C GLY A 264 6.11 -6.22 -6.25
N VAL A 265 7.14 -6.41 -5.40
CA VAL A 265 7.21 -5.80 -4.07
C VAL A 265 7.66 -4.34 -4.14
N GLU A 266 8.65 -4.01 -4.98
CA GLU A 266 9.07 -2.63 -5.29
C GLU A 266 7.88 -1.81 -5.84
N GLN A 267 7.11 -2.38 -6.76
CA GLN A 267 5.89 -1.75 -7.27
C GLN A 267 4.87 -1.51 -6.15
N LYS A 268 4.71 -2.46 -5.23
CA LYS A 268 3.85 -2.28 -4.06
C LYS A 268 4.36 -1.16 -3.16
N ALA A 269 5.67 -1.04 -2.94
CA ALA A 269 6.28 0.01 -2.12
C ALA A 269 5.93 1.43 -2.62
N ALA A 270 5.77 1.62 -3.92
CA ALA A 270 5.33 2.89 -4.51
C ALA A 270 3.83 3.22 -4.29
N THR A 271 3.00 2.22 -3.96
CA THR A 271 1.56 2.41 -3.71
C THR A 271 1.29 3.00 -2.33
N ARG A 272 0.08 3.55 -2.13
CA ARG A 272 -0.39 4.02 -0.81
C ARG A 272 -0.29 2.93 0.25
N GLU A 273 -0.70 1.71 -0.06
CA GLU A 273 -0.68 0.57 0.87
C GLU A 273 0.76 0.15 1.22
N GLY A 274 1.67 0.15 0.24
CA GLY A 274 3.09 -0.13 0.51
C GLY A 274 3.75 0.94 1.37
N LYS A 275 3.48 2.23 1.13
CA LYS A 275 3.96 3.33 1.98
C LYS A 275 3.46 3.19 3.43
N GLU A 276 2.19 2.79 3.61
CA GLU A 276 1.62 2.48 4.94
C GLU A 276 2.33 1.30 5.61
N GLU A 277 2.63 0.23 4.87
CA GLU A 277 3.37 -0.94 5.38
C GLU A 277 4.80 -0.57 5.79
N ILE A 278 5.52 0.23 4.99
CA ILE A 278 6.87 0.69 5.32
C ILE A 278 6.85 1.58 6.57
N ALA A 279 5.98 2.60 6.60
CA ALA A 279 5.89 3.53 7.73
C ALA A 279 5.53 2.80 9.03
N TYR A 280 4.55 1.89 8.98
CA TYR A 280 4.14 1.10 10.14
C TYR A 280 5.23 0.10 10.57
N GLY A 281 5.91 -0.55 9.63
CA GLY A 281 7.00 -1.48 9.91
C GLY A 281 8.21 -0.79 10.57
N ARG A 282 8.55 0.43 10.12
CA ARG A 282 9.61 1.24 10.75
C ARG A 282 9.23 1.66 12.16
N TYR A 283 8.02 2.20 12.34
CA TYR A 283 7.50 2.56 13.65
C TYR A 283 7.50 1.37 14.62
N LYS A 284 6.97 0.20 14.23
CA LYS A 284 6.94 -0.99 15.10
C LYS A 284 8.30 -1.62 15.34
N GLY A 285 9.25 -1.44 14.41
CA GLY A 285 10.61 -1.93 14.54
C GLY A 285 11.54 -0.99 15.31
N ASN A 286 11.03 0.06 15.95
CA ASN A 286 11.80 1.13 16.60
C ASN A 286 12.86 1.74 15.67
N GLY A 287 12.54 1.82 14.38
CA GLY A 287 13.40 2.42 13.36
C GLY A 287 13.03 3.88 13.12
N GLY A 288 14.01 4.68 12.70
CA GLY A 288 13.76 6.04 12.25
C GLY A 288 13.03 6.11 10.90
N LEU A 289 12.66 7.33 10.51
CA LEU A 289 12.08 7.62 9.20
C LEU A 289 12.95 7.07 8.05
N SER A 290 12.32 6.49 7.04
CA SER A 290 13.00 6.08 5.80
C SER A 290 13.62 7.27 5.09
N PRO A 291 14.89 7.20 4.65
CA PRO A 291 15.46 8.21 3.76
C PRO A 291 14.89 8.11 2.32
N ASN A 292 14.16 7.04 1.99
CA ASN A 292 13.57 6.84 0.67
C ASN A 292 12.22 7.53 0.48
N MET A 293 11.64 8.11 1.55
CA MET A 293 10.34 8.77 1.52
C MET A 293 10.40 10.11 2.26
N ALA A 294 9.61 11.09 1.84
CA ALA A 294 9.56 12.36 2.55
C ALA A 294 8.98 12.18 3.97
N PRO A 295 9.54 12.84 5.02
CA PRO A 295 9.09 12.68 6.41
C PRO A 295 7.58 12.81 6.61
N HIS A 296 6.97 13.83 6.00
CA HIS A 296 5.52 14.07 6.13
C HIS A 296 4.66 12.97 5.48
N GLU A 297 5.12 12.36 4.38
CA GLU A 297 4.39 11.26 3.73
C GLU A 297 4.38 10.01 4.60
N GLN A 298 5.48 9.77 5.32
CA GLN A 298 5.61 8.63 6.23
C GLN A 298 4.73 8.78 7.45
N LEU A 299 4.71 9.98 8.05
CA LEU A 299 3.82 10.27 9.16
C LEU A 299 2.35 10.18 8.74
N ASP A 300 1.98 10.75 7.57
CA ASP A 300 0.61 10.61 7.03
C ASP A 300 0.22 9.14 6.84
N SER A 301 1.11 8.34 6.26
CA SER A 301 0.89 6.91 6.05
C SER A 301 0.73 6.16 7.38
N LEU A 302 1.56 6.47 8.38
CA LEU A 302 1.47 5.88 9.71
C LEU A 302 0.12 6.21 10.38
N TYR A 303 -0.25 7.50 10.46
CA TYR A 303 -1.49 7.91 11.14
C TYR A 303 -2.74 7.37 10.45
N ARG A 304 -2.77 7.27 9.12
CA ARG A 304 -3.87 6.57 8.40
C ARG A 304 -3.99 5.11 8.81
N LYS A 305 -2.85 4.42 8.94
CA LYS A 305 -2.84 3.01 9.35
C LYS A 305 -3.30 2.84 10.79
N LEU A 306 -2.78 3.66 11.72
CA LEU A 306 -3.14 3.63 13.14
C LEU A 306 -4.61 3.99 13.38
N ALA A 307 -5.12 5.02 12.70
CA ALA A 307 -6.52 5.47 12.87
C ALA A 307 -7.56 4.43 12.44
N ARG A 308 -7.22 3.50 11.53
CA ARG A 308 -8.11 2.37 11.17
C ARG A 308 -8.32 1.38 12.31
N ALA A 309 -7.43 1.36 13.32
CA ALA A 309 -7.58 0.52 14.50
C ALA A 309 -8.52 1.12 15.55
N ILE A 310 -8.87 2.42 15.44
CA ILE A 310 -9.83 3.07 16.34
C ILE A 310 -11.22 2.51 16.02
N PRO A 311 -11.96 1.92 16.99
CA PRO A 311 -13.27 1.35 16.73
C PRO A 311 -14.27 2.43 16.29
N VAL A 312 -14.80 2.28 15.08
CA VAL A 312 -15.81 3.18 14.52
C VAL A 312 -17.14 2.45 14.38
N LYS A 313 -18.21 2.97 15.01
CA LYS A 313 -19.57 2.49 14.78
C LYS A 313 -20.17 3.23 13.58
N VAL A 314 -20.44 2.50 12.50
CA VAL A 314 -21.06 3.04 11.30
C VAL A 314 -22.54 2.67 11.29
N GLU A 315 -23.42 3.66 11.21
CA GLU A 315 -24.86 3.44 11.08
C GLU A 315 -25.23 3.43 9.59
N ALA A 316 -25.65 2.26 9.09
CA ALA A 316 -26.23 2.17 7.76
C ALA A 316 -27.71 2.53 7.85
N ILE A 317 -28.08 3.75 7.48
CA ILE A 317 -29.48 4.09 7.24
C ILE A 317 -29.90 3.35 5.97
N THR A 318 -30.82 2.38 6.07
CA THR A 318 -31.31 1.62 4.93
C THR A 318 -32.74 1.99 4.60
N ARG A 319 -33.05 2.19 3.31
CA ARG A 319 -34.41 2.20 2.79
C ARG A 319 -34.76 0.79 2.34
N GLU A 320 -35.90 0.30 2.76
CA GLU A 320 -36.50 -0.90 2.17
C GLU A 320 -37.44 -0.48 1.05
N GLN A 321 -37.31 -1.12 -0.10
CA GLN A 321 -38.28 -1.01 -1.18
C GLN A 321 -38.64 -2.40 -1.67
N ASP A 322 -39.92 -2.63 -1.92
CA ASP A 322 -40.37 -3.87 -2.55
C ASP A 322 -40.28 -3.71 -4.07
N LEU A 323 -39.44 -4.55 -4.68
CA LEU A 323 -39.35 -4.65 -6.13
C LEU A 323 -40.25 -5.80 -6.59
N ALA A 324 -41.25 -5.48 -7.42
CA ALA A 324 -42.08 -6.50 -8.05
C ALA A 324 -41.28 -7.27 -9.11
N ILE A 325 -41.23 -8.59 -8.98
CA ILE A 325 -40.71 -9.51 -9.99
C ILE A 325 -41.84 -9.84 -10.96
N ALA A 326 -41.48 -10.06 -12.23
CA ALA A 326 -42.42 -10.58 -13.22
C ALA A 326 -43.10 -11.86 -12.69
N PRO A 327 -44.42 -12.02 -12.90
CA PRO A 327 -45.14 -13.19 -12.41
C PRO A 327 -44.56 -14.46 -13.03
N LEU A 328 -44.24 -15.45 -12.18
CA LEU A 328 -43.65 -16.73 -12.62
C LEU A 328 -44.65 -17.59 -13.41
N ASN A 329 -45.95 -17.46 -13.09
CA ASN A 329 -47.02 -18.22 -13.71
C ASN A 329 -48.15 -17.29 -14.17
N PHE A 330 -48.83 -17.71 -15.24
CA PHE A 330 -50.00 -17.03 -15.79
C PHE A 330 -51.21 -17.95 -15.65
N ARG A 331 -52.39 -17.36 -15.42
CA ARG A 331 -53.69 -18.04 -15.45
C ARG A 331 -54.59 -17.42 -16.53
N PRO A 332 -55.68 -18.08 -16.94
CA PRO A 332 -56.69 -17.46 -17.80
C PRO A 332 -57.21 -16.15 -17.17
N PHE A 333 -57.41 -15.13 -18.00
CA PHE A 333 -58.03 -13.87 -17.61
C PHE A 333 -59.49 -14.10 -17.17
N ASP A 334 -59.85 -13.53 -16.02
CA ASP A 334 -61.18 -13.58 -15.41
C ASP A 334 -61.82 -12.19 -15.54
N GLU A 335 -62.79 -12.06 -16.44
CA GLU A 335 -63.44 -10.77 -16.80
C GLU A 335 -64.11 -10.08 -15.61
N GLU A 336 -64.49 -10.82 -14.56
CA GLU A 336 -65.16 -10.26 -13.38
C GLU A 336 -64.16 -9.72 -12.33
N LYS A 337 -62.90 -10.18 -12.35
CA LYS A 337 -61.91 -9.91 -11.28
C LYS A 337 -60.66 -9.19 -11.75
N ASP A 338 -60.35 -9.26 -13.03
CA ASP A 338 -59.06 -8.85 -13.55
C ASP A 338 -59.08 -7.50 -14.29
N ASP A 339 -58.04 -6.70 -14.07
CA ASP A 339 -57.83 -5.46 -14.83
C ASP A 339 -57.31 -5.77 -16.23
N ILE A 340 -58.14 -5.51 -17.26
CA ILE A 340 -57.80 -5.74 -18.67
C ILE A 340 -56.47 -5.10 -19.10
N ARG A 341 -56.02 -4.01 -18.45
CA ARG A 341 -54.75 -3.35 -18.77
C ARG A 341 -53.51 -4.16 -18.37
N LYS A 342 -53.70 -5.20 -17.54
CA LYS A 342 -52.60 -6.04 -17.01
C LYS A 342 -52.50 -7.41 -17.69
N ILE A 343 -53.32 -7.68 -18.71
CA ILE A 343 -53.22 -8.92 -19.51
C ILE A 343 -51.87 -9.01 -20.22
N LYS A 344 -51.42 -10.22 -20.49
CA LYS A 344 -50.24 -10.51 -21.32
C LYS A 344 -50.67 -11.07 -22.67
N PRO A 345 -50.62 -10.25 -23.74
CA PRO A 345 -51.06 -10.66 -25.08
C PRO A 345 -50.31 -11.86 -25.64
N THR A 346 -49.08 -12.10 -25.17
CA THR A 346 -48.20 -13.19 -25.61
C THR A 346 -48.47 -14.53 -24.92
N LYS A 347 -49.43 -14.59 -23.99
CA LYS A 347 -49.83 -15.82 -23.31
C LYS A 347 -51.30 -16.09 -23.61
N LEU A 348 -51.58 -17.21 -24.26
CA LEU A 348 -52.93 -17.62 -24.64
C LEU A 348 -53.29 -18.90 -23.89
N PHE A 349 -54.53 -18.97 -23.41
CA PHE A 349 -55.09 -20.14 -22.75
C PHE A 349 -56.36 -20.58 -23.48
N PHE A 350 -56.54 -21.88 -23.60
CA PHE A 350 -57.77 -22.48 -24.10
C PHE A 350 -58.68 -22.79 -22.90
N THR A 351 -59.90 -22.29 -22.93
CA THR A 351 -60.95 -22.56 -21.96
C THR A 351 -62.19 -23.08 -22.69
N ASP A 352 -63.19 -23.52 -21.93
CA ASP A 352 -64.46 -24.01 -22.50
C ASP A 352 -65.21 -22.94 -23.31
N ASN A 353 -64.89 -21.65 -23.08
CA ASN A 353 -65.47 -20.50 -23.77
C ASN A 353 -64.60 -19.97 -24.92
N GLY A 354 -63.50 -20.65 -25.27
CA GLY A 354 -62.61 -20.28 -26.37
C GLY A 354 -61.19 -19.90 -25.94
N ILE A 355 -60.57 -18.98 -26.67
CA ILE A 355 -59.20 -18.51 -26.38
C ILE A 355 -59.25 -17.23 -25.55
N THR A 356 -58.52 -17.20 -24.43
CA THR A 356 -58.36 -16.00 -23.60
C THR A 356 -56.89 -15.67 -23.34
N PHE A 357 -56.62 -14.44 -22.92
CA PHE A 357 -55.27 -13.96 -22.60
C PHE A 357 -54.83 -14.36 -21.19
N GLY A 358 -53.52 -14.46 -21.00
CA GLY A 358 -52.92 -14.76 -19.71
C GLY A 358 -52.91 -13.55 -18.78
N TYR A 359 -53.33 -13.75 -17.53
CA TYR A 359 -53.18 -12.82 -16.43
C TYR A 359 -52.14 -13.35 -15.43
N GLY A 360 -51.23 -12.50 -14.96
CA GLY A 360 -50.17 -12.93 -14.05
C GLY A 360 -50.74 -13.35 -12.69
N ASN A 361 -50.38 -14.53 -12.21
CA ASN A 361 -50.61 -14.88 -10.80
C ASN A 361 -49.80 -13.95 -9.88
N GLN A 362 -50.24 -13.81 -8.63
CA GLN A 362 -49.72 -12.87 -7.61
C GLN A 362 -48.25 -12.50 -7.81
N GLN A 363 -47.97 -11.19 -7.92
CA GLN A 363 -46.62 -10.70 -8.07
C GLN A 363 -45.77 -11.11 -6.87
N LEU A 364 -44.66 -11.78 -7.12
CA LEU A 364 -43.63 -11.99 -6.11
C LEU A 364 -42.88 -10.67 -5.96
N SER A 365 -42.84 -10.12 -4.75
CA SER A 365 -41.94 -9.02 -4.43
C SER A 365 -40.66 -9.55 -3.80
N VAL A 366 -39.54 -8.90 -4.10
CA VAL A 366 -38.32 -9.03 -3.30
C VAL A 366 -38.07 -7.70 -2.62
N THR A 367 -37.99 -7.74 -1.29
CA THR A 367 -37.61 -6.58 -0.49
C THR A 367 -36.13 -6.32 -0.68
N GLN A 368 -35.80 -5.23 -1.37
CA GLN A 368 -34.44 -4.73 -1.51
C GLN A 368 -34.15 -3.73 -0.40
N LYS A 369 -33.09 -3.98 0.37
CA LYS A 369 -32.53 -3.01 1.31
C LYS A 369 -31.42 -2.22 0.61
N SER A 370 -31.58 -0.91 0.51
CA SER A 370 -30.59 -0.01 -0.10
C SER A 370 -30.07 0.97 0.94
N LYS A 371 -28.74 1.14 1.06
CA LYS A 371 -28.14 2.13 1.96
C LYS A 371 -28.46 3.54 1.44
N ILE A 372 -29.12 4.37 2.25
CA ILE A 372 -29.30 5.79 2.00
C ILE A 372 -28.04 6.51 2.45
N GLN A 373 -27.40 7.25 1.56
CA GLN A 373 -26.38 8.22 1.94
C GLN A 373 -27.03 9.60 2.06
N LYS A 374 -27.12 10.17 3.27
CA LYS A 374 -27.47 11.59 3.44
C LYS A 374 -26.31 12.42 2.88
N ARG A 375 -26.59 13.23 1.85
CA ARG A 375 -25.60 14.10 1.18
C ARG A 375 -25.39 15.44 1.90
N SER A 376 -26.24 15.78 2.86
CA SER A 376 -26.06 16.94 3.73
C SER A 376 -25.48 16.48 5.07
N PHE A 377 -24.37 17.09 5.46
CA PHE A 377 -23.80 17.08 6.80
C PHE A 377 -23.05 18.41 6.95
N PRO A 378 -22.99 19.03 8.14
CA PRO A 378 -22.22 20.24 8.35
C PRO A 378 -20.75 20.04 7.96
N ASN A 379 -20.06 21.12 7.58
CA ASN A 379 -18.62 21.04 7.34
C ASN A 379 -17.89 20.59 8.60
N PHE A 380 -16.82 19.82 8.47
CA PHE A 380 -16.02 19.43 9.64
C PHE A 380 -14.87 20.42 9.83
N LYS A 381 -14.76 21.01 11.03
CA LYS A 381 -13.63 21.85 11.40
C LYS A 381 -13.01 21.36 12.70
N MET A 382 -11.74 20.99 12.66
CA MET A 382 -10.96 20.74 13.87
C MET A 382 -10.18 21.99 14.25
N VAL A 383 -10.32 22.39 15.51
CA VAL A 383 -9.69 23.59 16.08
C VAL A 383 -8.76 23.14 17.20
N VAL A 384 -7.49 22.97 16.89
CA VAL A 384 -6.47 22.64 17.89
C VAL A 384 -6.00 23.96 18.50
N LEU A 385 -6.68 24.36 19.59
CA LEU A 385 -6.47 25.63 20.30
C LEU A 385 -5.11 25.70 20.97
N ASP A 386 -4.49 24.54 21.23
CA ASP A 386 -3.15 24.47 21.79
C ASP A 386 -2.29 23.50 20.98
N ASN A 387 -1.24 24.05 20.37
CA ASN A 387 -0.11 23.33 19.78
C ASN A 387 1.20 23.94 20.31
N SER A 388 1.21 24.24 21.61
CA SER A 388 2.37 24.72 22.35
C SER A 388 3.26 23.56 22.80
N GLY A 389 4.40 23.88 23.40
CA GLY A 389 5.34 22.86 23.90
C GLY A 389 4.71 21.81 24.83
N SER A 390 3.67 22.16 25.59
CA SER A 390 2.96 21.23 26.49
C SER A 390 2.27 20.08 25.75
N MET A 391 1.93 20.26 24.47
CA MET A 391 1.31 19.25 23.62
C MET A 391 2.30 18.23 23.07
N ALA A 392 3.60 18.56 23.06
CA ALA A 392 4.67 17.61 22.75
C ALA A 392 4.98 16.67 23.92
N GLU A 393 4.46 16.95 25.12
CA GLU A 393 4.62 16.09 26.29
C GLU A 393 3.51 15.04 26.40
N GLY A 394 3.80 13.95 27.11
CA GLY A 394 2.79 12.97 27.52
C GLY A 394 1.81 13.57 28.52
N ILE A 395 0.60 13.02 28.60
CA ILE A 395 -0.36 13.41 29.67
C ILE A 395 0.19 13.04 31.05
N ASP A 396 0.97 11.96 31.12
CA ASP A 396 1.72 11.48 32.29
C ASP A 396 3.14 12.09 32.39
N GLY A 397 3.51 13.00 31.49
CA GLY A 397 4.85 13.56 31.37
C GLY A 397 5.84 12.70 30.57
N ASN A 398 5.42 11.56 30.02
CA ASN A 398 6.27 10.73 29.16
C ASN A 398 5.81 10.83 27.69
N ARG A 399 6.57 11.53 26.85
CA ARG A 399 6.23 11.67 25.42
C ARG A 399 6.41 10.40 24.59
N GLY A 400 7.05 9.35 25.12
CA GLY A 400 7.31 8.11 24.38
C GLY A 400 8.49 8.18 23.42
N ASP A 401 8.51 7.30 22.42
CA ASP A 401 9.61 7.19 21.46
C ASP A 401 9.51 8.28 20.36
N THR A 402 10.62 9.00 20.17
CA THR A 402 10.74 10.05 19.16
C THR A 402 11.48 9.62 17.89
N SER A 403 11.86 8.34 17.78
CA SER A 403 12.64 7.82 16.65
C SER A 403 11.92 8.01 15.30
N PHE A 404 10.61 7.73 15.29
CA PHE A 404 9.77 7.85 14.09
C PHE A 404 8.83 9.05 14.16
N ILE A 405 8.18 9.29 15.30
CA ILE A 405 7.25 10.40 15.52
C ILE A 405 8.02 11.53 16.23
N PRO A 406 8.31 12.67 15.60
CA PRO A 406 9.22 13.68 16.19
C PRO A 406 8.77 14.23 17.55
N TRP A 407 7.46 14.27 17.79
CA TRP A 407 6.86 14.71 19.05
C TRP A 407 6.54 13.57 20.01
N GLY A 408 7.01 12.36 19.75
CA GLY A 408 6.78 11.20 20.60
C GLY A 408 5.47 10.48 20.32
N ASP A 409 5.47 9.16 20.46
CA ASP A 409 4.31 8.29 20.24
C ASP A 409 3.36 8.16 21.44
N ASN A 410 3.62 8.88 22.53
CA ASN A 410 2.76 8.98 23.71
C ASN A 410 2.43 10.45 24.08
N SER A 411 2.73 11.41 23.21
CA SER A 411 2.40 12.82 23.48
C SER A 411 0.93 13.15 23.26
N LYS A 412 0.45 14.21 23.91
CA LYS A 412 -0.93 14.74 23.71
C LYS A 412 -1.21 14.99 22.23
N TYR A 413 -0.23 15.55 21.50
CA TYR A 413 -0.38 15.83 20.08
C TYR A 413 -0.49 14.56 19.23
N HIS A 414 0.22 13.48 19.59
CA HIS A 414 0.03 12.18 18.95
C HIS A 414 -1.43 11.71 19.02
N TYR A 415 -2.02 11.77 20.22
CA TYR A 415 -3.41 11.37 20.43
C TYR A 415 -4.42 12.30 19.76
N ALA A 416 -4.14 13.60 19.71
CA ALA A 416 -4.94 14.56 18.94
C ALA A 416 -4.94 14.22 17.44
N LEU A 417 -3.78 13.87 16.88
CA LEU A 417 -3.67 13.43 15.49
C LEU A 417 -4.37 12.09 15.24
N LEU A 418 -4.26 11.12 16.16
CA LEU A 418 -5.04 9.88 16.07
C LEU A 418 -6.55 10.16 16.03
N GLY A 419 -7.04 11.07 16.87
CA GLY A 419 -8.43 11.49 16.84
C GLY A 419 -8.81 12.21 15.54
N PHE A 420 -7.97 13.10 15.02
CA PHE A 420 -8.18 13.79 13.74
C PHE A 420 -8.33 12.79 12.58
N TYR A 421 -7.35 11.89 12.43
CA TYR A 421 -7.39 10.83 11.41
C TYR A 421 -8.52 9.82 11.67
N GLY A 422 -8.87 9.58 12.93
CA GLY A 422 -10.00 8.73 13.32
C GLY A 422 -11.35 9.30 12.88
N ILE A 423 -11.57 10.60 13.09
CA ILE A 423 -12.76 11.31 12.59
C ILE A 423 -12.80 11.26 11.07
N GLU A 424 -11.66 11.52 10.41
CA GLU A 424 -11.59 11.43 8.95
C GLU A 424 -11.96 10.03 8.44
N ASN A 425 -11.43 8.98 9.09
CA ASN A 425 -11.77 7.58 8.79
C ASN A 425 -13.28 7.31 9.02
N PHE A 426 -13.86 7.82 10.11
CA PHE A 426 -15.30 7.75 10.34
C PHE A 426 -16.11 8.41 9.21
N LEU A 427 -15.79 9.65 8.85
CA LEU A 427 -16.47 10.39 7.79
C LEU A 427 -16.36 9.68 6.43
N GLN A 428 -15.21 9.03 6.15
CA GLN A 428 -15.01 8.22 4.95
C GLN A 428 -15.86 6.95 4.97
N LEU A 429 -15.88 6.20 6.08
CA LEU A 429 -16.69 4.99 6.23
C LEU A 429 -18.21 5.26 6.18
N GLN A 430 -18.62 6.45 6.65
CA GLN A 430 -19.99 6.94 6.51
C GLN A 430 -20.34 7.36 5.08
N GLY A 431 -19.34 7.58 4.21
CA GLY A 431 -19.54 8.01 2.83
C GLY A 431 -19.86 9.51 2.69
N ILE A 432 -19.62 10.31 3.72
CA ILE A 432 -19.92 11.75 3.74
C ILE A 432 -18.70 12.65 3.56
N ALA A 433 -17.49 12.13 3.78
CA ALA A 433 -16.25 12.91 3.67
C ALA A 433 -16.10 13.66 2.33
N GLN A 434 -16.63 13.10 1.24
CA GLN A 434 -16.56 13.68 -0.11
C GLN A 434 -17.54 14.83 -0.38
N TYR A 435 -18.52 15.04 0.51
CA TYR A 435 -19.60 16.02 0.34
C TYR A 435 -19.51 17.23 1.28
N ILE A 436 -18.53 17.24 2.18
CA ILE A 436 -18.34 18.30 3.17
C ILE A 436 -16.98 18.97 2.99
N GLY A 437 -16.90 20.24 3.38
CA GLY A 437 -15.64 20.94 3.56
C GLY A 437 -14.96 20.47 4.85
N HIS A 438 -13.63 20.40 4.82
CA HIS A 438 -12.80 20.07 5.97
C HIS A 438 -11.96 21.29 6.33
N GLY A 439 -11.80 21.57 7.62
CA GLY A 439 -11.02 22.69 8.13
C GLY A 439 -10.12 22.26 9.28
N LEU A 440 -8.93 22.86 9.33
CA LEU A 440 -8.00 22.71 10.44
C LEU A 440 -7.43 24.07 10.82
N SER A 441 -7.57 24.41 12.11
CA SER A 441 -6.89 25.53 12.73
C SER A 441 -5.90 25.00 13.77
N LEU A 442 -4.63 25.40 13.65
CA LEU A 442 -3.59 25.13 14.64
C LEU A 442 -3.18 26.45 15.28
N PHE A 443 -3.25 26.52 16.61
CA PHE A 443 -2.88 27.70 17.38
C PHE A 443 -1.63 27.42 18.22
N SER A 444 -0.64 28.30 18.11
CA SER A 444 0.61 28.26 18.88
C SER A 444 1.12 29.69 19.01
N SER A 445 2.41 29.94 18.71
CA SER A 445 2.93 31.31 18.53
C SER A 445 2.23 32.09 17.41
N SER A 446 1.69 31.40 16.41
CA SER A 446 0.83 31.97 15.37
C SER A 446 -0.40 31.10 15.14
N THR A 447 -1.45 31.66 14.53
CA THR A 447 -2.59 30.86 14.06
C THR A 447 -2.39 30.49 12.60
N ARG A 448 -2.41 29.19 12.32
CA ARG A 448 -2.41 28.67 10.94
C ARG A 448 -3.74 27.98 10.68
N TYR A 449 -4.41 28.44 9.62
CA TYR A 449 -5.74 27.96 9.25
C TYR A 449 -5.77 27.55 7.79
N GLN A 450 -6.39 26.41 7.52
CA GLN A 450 -6.69 25.94 6.17
C GLN A 450 -8.08 25.31 6.13
N GLU A 451 -8.75 25.46 5.00
CA GLU A 451 -9.91 24.67 4.61
C GLU A 451 -9.64 24.00 3.26
N SER A 452 -10.18 22.81 3.07
CA SER A 452 -10.09 22.08 1.81
C SER A 452 -11.29 21.18 1.60
N ASP A 453 -11.64 20.96 0.35
CA ASP A 453 -12.54 19.87 -0.04
C ASP A 453 -11.81 18.53 0.01
N PHE A 454 -12.56 17.44 -0.13
CA PHE A 454 -12.03 16.07 -0.06
C PHE A 454 -10.84 15.80 -0.99
N LYS A 455 -10.80 16.42 -2.17
CA LYS A 455 -9.72 16.26 -3.15
C LYS A 455 -8.36 16.80 -2.66
N ASP A 456 -8.40 17.80 -1.77
CA ASP A 456 -7.23 18.52 -1.29
C ASP A 456 -6.89 18.26 0.19
N LEU A 457 -7.49 17.22 0.79
CA LEU A 457 -7.26 16.81 2.18
C LEU A 457 -5.78 16.60 2.54
N GLN A 458 -4.94 16.30 1.56
CA GLN A 458 -3.49 16.22 1.73
C GLN A 458 -2.89 17.52 2.30
N ARG A 459 -3.43 18.68 1.94
CA ARG A 459 -2.96 19.98 2.46
C ARG A 459 -3.22 20.12 3.95
N LEU A 460 -4.43 19.78 4.40
CA LEU A 460 -4.80 19.79 5.82
C LEU A 460 -3.97 18.81 6.64
N ARG A 461 -3.76 17.60 6.12
CA ARG A 461 -2.89 16.60 6.76
C ARG A 461 -1.46 17.11 6.89
N LYS A 462 -0.91 17.71 5.84
CA LYS A 462 0.43 18.30 5.89
C LYS A 462 0.52 19.41 6.94
N LEU A 463 -0.52 20.25 7.08
CA LEU A 463 -0.61 21.24 8.15
C LEU A 463 -0.62 20.57 9.53
N ALA A 464 -1.46 19.57 9.74
CA ALA A 464 -1.56 18.80 10.99
C ALA A 464 -0.22 18.16 11.39
N LEU A 465 0.55 17.66 10.43
CA LEU A 465 1.83 16.99 10.66
C LEU A 465 3.01 17.96 10.77
N SER A 466 2.78 19.27 10.80
CA SER A 466 3.81 20.31 10.92
C SER A 466 3.57 21.22 12.14
N PRO A 467 3.52 20.68 13.37
CA PRO A 467 3.31 21.49 14.58
C PRO A 467 4.44 22.48 14.85
N GLU A 468 4.12 23.60 15.52
CA GLU A 468 5.10 24.65 15.88
C GLU A 468 5.69 24.47 17.29
N PHE A 469 4.91 23.91 18.24
CA PHE A 469 5.29 23.77 19.65
C PHE A 469 5.83 25.06 20.29
N GLY A 470 5.26 26.20 19.88
CA GLY A 470 5.56 27.53 20.37
C GLY A 470 4.83 27.88 21.67
N SER A 471 4.41 29.14 21.81
CA SER A 471 3.77 29.63 23.04
C SER A 471 2.29 29.25 23.15
N THR A 472 1.77 29.17 24.37
CA THR A 472 0.35 28.92 24.71
C THR A 472 -0.55 30.17 24.56
N ARG A 473 -0.06 31.28 23.97
CA ARG A 473 -0.83 32.53 23.86
C ARG A 473 -1.67 32.55 22.58
N LEU A 474 -2.92 32.11 22.68
CA LEU A 474 -3.90 32.15 21.60
C LEU A 474 -4.52 33.55 21.43
N ASP A 475 -4.60 34.05 20.19
CA ASP A 475 -5.36 35.25 19.84
C ASP A 475 -6.82 34.89 19.52
N ALA A 476 -7.72 35.33 20.39
CA ALA A 476 -9.17 35.20 20.22
C ALA A 476 -9.71 35.64 18.85
N GLY A 477 -9.16 36.68 18.21
CA GLY A 477 -9.62 37.15 16.89
C GLY A 477 -9.46 36.09 15.79
N ALA A 478 -8.40 35.29 15.88
CA ALA A 478 -8.14 34.21 14.94
C ALA A 478 -9.07 33.00 15.18
N LEU A 479 -9.44 32.73 16.43
CA LEU A 479 -10.47 31.74 16.79
C LEU A 479 -11.84 32.11 16.22
N LEU A 480 -12.25 33.37 16.33
CA LEU A 480 -13.51 33.85 15.75
C LEU A 480 -13.54 33.65 14.23
N ASN A 481 -12.41 33.88 13.54
CA ASN A 481 -12.33 33.67 12.10
C ASN A 481 -12.48 32.19 11.70
N ALA A 482 -11.96 31.26 12.50
CA ALA A 482 -12.13 29.82 12.25
C ALA A 482 -13.60 29.36 12.33
N LEU A 483 -14.41 30.03 13.17
CA LEU A 483 -15.84 29.72 13.37
C LEU A 483 -16.78 30.37 12.34
N LYS A 484 -16.29 31.32 11.54
CA LYS A 484 -17.10 31.97 10.49
C LYS A 484 -17.37 31.02 9.32
N GLY A 485 -18.48 31.25 8.62
CA GLY A 485 -18.84 30.55 7.39
C GLY A 485 -20.14 29.75 7.50
N ARG A 486 -20.25 28.68 6.70
CA ARG A 486 -21.39 27.75 6.71
C ARG A 486 -21.45 26.98 8.03
N GLU A 487 -22.64 26.51 8.37
CA GLU A 487 -22.86 25.61 9.51
C GLU A 487 -21.86 24.44 9.48
N SER A 488 -21.15 24.27 10.60
CA SER A 488 -20.05 23.34 10.76
C SER A 488 -20.18 22.55 12.05
N PHE A 489 -19.68 21.31 12.05
CA PHE A 489 -19.28 20.61 13.26
C PHE A 489 -17.88 21.07 13.63
N VAL A 490 -17.78 21.77 14.76
CA VAL A 490 -16.53 22.33 15.29
C VAL A 490 -16.13 21.55 16.53
N LEU A 491 -14.99 20.85 16.42
CA LEU A 491 -14.37 20.19 17.55
C LEU A 491 -13.12 20.97 17.96
N SER A 492 -13.13 21.50 19.18
CA SER A 492 -11.98 22.21 19.74
C SER A 492 -11.25 21.40 20.80
N LEU A 493 -9.93 21.55 20.88
CA LEU A 493 -9.05 20.83 21.81
C LEU A 493 -8.00 21.77 22.41
N SER A 494 -7.80 21.74 23.74
CA SER A 494 -6.76 22.49 24.45
C SER A 494 -6.26 21.73 25.69
N ASP A 495 -5.03 21.98 26.12
CA ASP A 495 -4.53 21.61 27.45
C ASP A 495 -4.25 22.81 28.38
N GLY A 496 -4.50 24.04 27.91
CA GLY A 496 -4.26 25.29 28.63
C GLY A 496 -5.32 26.39 28.43
N GLU A 497 -5.05 27.58 29.00
CA GLU A 497 -5.94 28.75 29.01
C GLU A 497 -5.75 29.68 27.79
N ILE A 498 -6.76 30.52 27.51
CA ILE A 498 -6.73 31.51 26.43
C ILE A 498 -6.50 32.91 27.03
N ALA A 499 -5.32 33.48 26.79
CA ALA A 499 -4.83 34.70 27.46
C ALA A 499 -5.68 35.98 27.25
N ASN A 500 -6.52 36.06 26.21
CA ASN A 500 -7.40 37.21 25.92
C ASN A 500 -8.88 36.82 25.77
N TRP A 501 -9.31 35.73 26.41
CA TRP A 501 -10.66 35.17 26.30
C TRP A 501 -11.79 36.18 26.53
N ASP A 502 -11.68 37.00 27.58
CA ASP A 502 -12.71 37.97 27.96
C ASP A 502 -13.11 38.92 26.83
N LYS A 503 -12.16 39.27 25.95
CA LYS A 503 -12.40 40.23 24.87
C LYS A 503 -13.17 39.64 23.68
N ALA A 504 -13.25 38.32 23.56
CA ALA A 504 -13.91 37.65 22.44
C ALA A 504 -15.03 36.69 22.85
N LYS A 505 -15.24 36.51 24.14
CA LYS A 505 -16.25 35.65 24.75
C LYS A 505 -17.64 35.81 24.13
N ASP A 506 -18.14 37.04 24.01
CA ASP A 506 -19.49 37.30 23.49
C ASP A 506 -19.63 36.99 22.00
N GLU A 507 -18.65 37.38 21.18
CA GLU A 507 -18.67 37.06 19.75
C GLU A 507 -18.48 35.56 19.50
N PHE A 508 -17.66 34.90 20.33
CA PHE A 508 -17.47 33.46 20.29
C PHE A 508 -18.78 32.73 20.56
N TYR A 509 -19.51 33.09 21.62
CA TYR A 509 -20.79 32.43 21.94
C TYR A 509 -21.79 32.53 20.80
N ARG A 510 -21.85 33.69 20.14
CA ARG A 510 -22.70 33.89 18.96
C ARG A 510 -22.28 32.98 17.80
N LEU A 511 -20.99 32.87 17.50
CA LEU A 511 -20.49 32.05 16.40
C LEU A 511 -20.56 30.54 16.69
N ALA A 512 -20.17 30.12 17.90
CA ALA A 512 -20.24 28.74 18.35
C ALA A 512 -21.70 28.25 18.44
N GLY A 513 -22.65 29.11 18.84
CA GLY A 513 -24.08 28.78 18.90
C GLY A 513 -24.73 28.54 17.52
N ASN A 514 -24.12 29.04 16.44
CA ASN A 514 -24.57 28.78 15.06
C ASN A 514 -23.93 27.50 14.46
N ASN A 515 -23.16 26.76 15.25
CA ASN A 515 -22.42 25.58 14.83
C ASN A 515 -22.68 24.41 15.80
N TYR A 516 -22.41 23.18 15.39
CA TYR A 516 -22.36 22.04 16.29
C TYR A 516 -21.00 22.07 17.01
N PHE A 517 -20.94 22.73 18.16
CA PHE A 517 -19.69 22.93 18.90
C PHE A 517 -19.49 21.92 20.03
N ALA A 518 -18.28 21.41 20.17
CA ALA A 518 -17.81 20.69 21.35
C ALA A 518 -16.36 21.08 21.68
N HIS A 519 -16.03 21.10 22.96
CA HIS A 519 -14.68 21.32 23.46
C HIS A 519 -14.18 20.10 24.24
N ILE A 520 -12.96 19.68 23.96
CA ILE A 520 -12.23 18.69 24.74
C ILE A 520 -11.11 19.41 25.48
N GLN A 521 -11.14 19.33 26.80
CA GLN A 521 -10.08 19.84 27.67
C GLN A 521 -9.22 18.67 28.14
N ILE A 522 -7.92 18.73 27.81
CA ILE A 522 -6.93 17.81 28.37
C ILE A 522 -6.58 18.31 29.77
N GLY A 523 -6.72 17.46 30.78
CA GLY A 523 -6.49 17.81 32.17
C GLY A 523 -7.71 18.46 32.85
N GLY A 524 -7.44 19.43 33.72
CA GLY A 524 -8.43 19.98 34.64
C GLY A 524 -9.26 21.14 34.08
N LYS A 525 -10.25 21.56 34.87
CA LYS A 525 -11.08 22.73 34.63
C LYS A 525 -10.28 24.03 34.70
N ASN A 526 -10.57 24.96 33.79
CA ASN A 526 -10.04 26.32 33.74
C ASN A 526 -11.14 27.35 33.42
N GLU A 527 -10.80 28.63 33.44
CA GLU A 527 -11.75 29.73 33.21
C GLU A 527 -12.47 29.63 31.85
N PHE A 528 -11.78 29.21 30.78
CA PHE A 528 -12.39 29.03 29.47
C PHE A 528 -13.47 27.94 29.51
N THR A 529 -13.17 26.78 30.10
CA THR A 529 -14.13 25.68 30.22
C THR A 529 -15.32 26.02 31.11
N GLU A 530 -15.11 26.71 32.23
CA GLU A 530 -16.20 27.20 33.10
C GLU A 530 -17.16 28.10 32.34
N ASN A 531 -16.60 29.00 31.53
CA ASN A 531 -17.35 29.92 30.71
C ASN A 531 -18.15 29.21 29.62
N LEU A 532 -17.62 28.15 28.99
CA LEU A 532 -18.35 27.33 28.02
C LEU A 532 -19.52 26.59 28.67
N GLU A 533 -19.27 25.92 29.80
CA GLU A 533 -20.28 25.18 30.56
C GLU A 533 -21.43 26.09 31.04
N SER A 534 -21.11 27.31 31.49
CA SER A 534 -22.11 28.29 31.93
C SER A 534 -23.11 28.67 30.83
N LYS A 535 -22.71 28.54 29.56
CA LYS A 535 -23.55 28.76 28.36
C LYS A 535 -24.08 27.46 27.76
N LYS A 536 -23.94 26.33 28.46
CA LYS A 536 -24.40 25.00 28.06
C LYS A 536 -23.69 24.45 26.81
N PHE A 537 -22.49 24.93 26.49
CA PHE A 537 -21.67 24.28 25.47
C PHE A 537 -21.11 22.96 26.01
N PRO A 538 -21.07 21.88 25.20
CA PRO A 538 -20.45 20.62 25.61
C PRO A 538 -18.96 20.78 25.87
N VAL A 539 -18.55 20.51 27.11
CA VAL A 539 -17.14 20.39 27.51
C VAL A 539 -16.91 18.97 28.00
N LEU A 540 -15.84 18.34 27.50
CA LEU A 540 -15.47 16.98 27.82
C LEU A 540 -14.03 16.99 28.34
N TYR A 541 -13.83 16.43 29.53
CA TYR A 541 -12.52 16.35 30.15
C TYR A 541 -11.87 15.01 29.84
N VAL A 542 -10.58 15.02 29.59
CA VAL A 542 -9.80 13.80 29.34
C VAL A 542 -8.52 13.78 30.14
N SER A 543 -8.26 12.65 30.79
CA SER A 543 -7.07 12.43 31.62
C SER A 543 -6.12 11.37 31.05
N SER A 544 -6.43 10.80 29.88
CA SER A 544 -5.57 9.80 29.21
C SER A 544 -5.58 9.94 27.69
N GLY A 545 -4.48 9.55 27.05
CA GLY A 545 -4.29 9.79 25.61
C GLY A 545 -5.17 8.89 24.75
N ASP A 546 -5.27 7.60 25.11
CA ASP A 546 -6.11 6.64 24.41
C ASP A 546 -7.59 7.04 24.43
N GLU A 547 -8.05 7.59 25.55
CA GLU A 547 -9.40 8.13 25.69
C GLU A 547 -9.62 9.34 24.77
N LEU A 548 -8.64 10.23 24.63
CA LEU A 548 -8.75 11.43 23.79
C LEU A 548 -9.12 11.07 22.34
N SER A 549 -8.35 10.18 21.72
CA SER A 549 -8.58 9.79 20.33
C SER A 549 -9.97 9.15 20.11
N ARG A 550 -10.41 8.31 21.05
CA ARG A 550 -11.73 7.65 21.00
C ARG A 550 -12.86 8.63 21.26
N LEU A 551 -12.69 9.54 22.22
CA LEU A 551 -13.64 10.57 22.57
C LEU A 551 -13.90 11.49 21.38
N MET A 552 -12.85 11.93 20.69
CA MET A 552 -12.96 12.73 19.46
C MET A 552 -13.85 12.06 18.41
N VAL A 553 -13.64 10.76 18.15
CA VAL A 553 -14.46 9.99 17.20
C VAL A 553 -15.89 9.82 17.69
N ASN A 554 -16.09 9.58 18.98
CA ASN A 554 -17.42 9.45 19.58
C ASN A 554 -18.22 10.77 19.46
N VAL A 555 -17.59 11.92 19.70
CA VAL A 555 -18.23 13.23 19.56
C VAL A 555 -18.65 13.49 18.11
N ALA A 556 -17.82 13.12 17.13
CA ALA A 556 -18.18 13.20 15.73
C ALA A 556 -19.37 12.30 15.39
N ASN A 557 -19.37 11.07 15.91
CA ASN A 557 -20.47 10.12 15.73
C ASN A 557 -21.78 10.59 16.39
N ASP A 558 -21.72 11.15 17.59
CA ASP A 558 -22.90 11.66 18.29
C ASP A 558 -23.45 12.92 17.63
N THR A 559 -22.59 13.79 17.10
CA THR A 559 -23.01 14.92 16.27
C THR A 559 -23.70 14.43 14.99
N TYR A 560 -23.14 13.41 14.33
CA TYR A 560 -23.79 12.77 13.18
C TYR A 560 -25.17 12.21 13.52
N ARG A 561 -25.32 11.53 14.67
CA ARG A 561 -26.62 11.01 15.12
C ARG A 561 -27.65 12.10 15.41
N ARG A 562 -27.23 13.23 15.99
CA ARG A 562 -28.12 14.37 16.24
C ARG A 562 -28.61 14.95 14.92
N PHE A 563 -27.68 15.28 14.01
CA PHE A 563 -27.98 15.83 12.69
C PHE A 563 -28.85 14.89 11.83
N THR A 564 -28.70 13.57 11.99
CA THR A 564 -29.46 12.61 11.19
C THR A 564 -30.86 12.31 11.73
N ARG A 565 -31.12 12.57 13.02
CA ARG A 565 -32.44 12.41 13.66
C ARG A 565 -33.32 13.65 13.54
N GLU A 566 -32.71 14.82 13.41
CA GLU A 566 -33.32 16.03 12.86
C GLU A 566 -33.58 15.87 11.35
#